data_AF-A0ABD0MDZ5-F1
#
_entry.id   AF-A0ABD0MDZ5-F1
#
_cell.length_a   1.000
_cell.length_b   1.000
_cell.length_c   1.000
_cell.angle_alpha   90.00
_cell.angle_beta   90.00
_cell.angle_gamma   90.00
#
_symmetry.space_group_name_H-M   'P 1'
#
loop_
_entity.id
_entity.type
_entity.pdbx_description
1 polymer ?
#
loop_
_entity_poly.entity_id
_entity_poly.type
_entity_poly.pdbx_seq_one_letter_code
_entity_poly.pdbx_strand_id
1 'polypeptide(L)'
;FALHNIRKIRPFLTEQATQLLVQALVISRLDYCNALLASLPSCTIKPLQMIQNAAARLVLNEPKRAHVTPLFITLHWLPIAARIKFKTLMLAYRTATGSAPAYLHSLLPIYTPSRTLRSASERRLIVPSQRDTKSLSRTFSYTVPGWWNDLPTAIRNVNFCFGADH
;
A
#
# COMPACT_ATOMS: atom_id res chain seq x y z
N PHE A 1 -1.00 -10.38 20.06
CA PHE A 1 -1.10 -11.83 20.35
C PHE A 1 -0.20 -12.68 19.47
N ALA A 2 -0.31 -12.64 18.12
CA ALA A 2 0.50 -13.50 17.23
C ALA A 2 2.03 -13.42 17.45
N LEU A 3 2.63 -12.22 17.46
CA LEU A 3 4.08 -12.06 17.65
C LEU A 3 4.60 -12.61 18.97
N HIS A 4 3.81 -12.50 20.05
CA HIS A 4 4.20 -13.02 21.36
C HIS A 4 4.27 -14.55 21.35
N ASN A 5 3.30 -15.20 20.72
CA ASN A 5 3.26 -16.65 20.62
C ASN A 5 4.40 -17.17 19.75
N ILE A 6 4.64 -16.54 18.59
CA ILE A 6 5.77 -16.90 17.71
C ILE A 6 7.11 -16.72 18.45
N ARG A 7 7.25 -15.66 19.24
CA ARG A 7 8.47 -15.42 20.03
C ARG A 7 8.76 -16.52 21.03
N LYS A 8 7.74 -17.14 21.65
CA LYS A 8 7.93 -18.26 22.58
C LYS A 8 8.48 -19.50 21.87
N ILE A 9 7.99 -19.79 20.67
CA ILE A 9 8.39 -20.97 19.90
C ILE A 9 9.60 -20.71 18.98
N ARG A 10 10.08 -19.47 18.88
CA ARG A 10 11.21 -19.06 18.04
C ARG A 10 12.48 -19.93 18.19
N PRO A 11 12.88 -20.39 19.40
CA PRO A 11 14.05 -21.25 19.56
C PRO A 11 13.94 -22.60 18.84
N PHE A 12 12.72 -23.05 18.54
CA PHE A 12 12.44 -24.34 17.90
C PHE A 12 12.18 -24.21 16.39
N LEU A 13 12.27 -22.99 15.84
CA LEU A 13 11.92 -22.71 14.44
C LEU A 13 13.14 -22.25 13.65
N THR A 14 13.18 -22.64 12.38
CA THR A 14 14.10 -22.04 11.41
C THR A 14 13.68 -20.59 11.10
N GLU A 15 14.62 -19.83 10.54
CA GLU A 15 14.35 -18.45 10.11
C GLU A 15 13.22 -18.42 9.05
N GLN A 16 13.28 -19.31 8.07
CA GLN A 16 12.31 -19.40 6.97
C GLN A 16 10.91 -19.75 7.50
N ALA A 17 10.80 -20.71 8.43
CA ALA A 17 9.52 -21.05 9.05
C ALA A 17 8.95 -19.86 9.85
N THR A 18 9.82 -19.14 10.58
CA THR A 18 9.42 -17.94 11.33
C THR A 18 8.94 -16.84 10.39
N GLN A 19 9.64 -16.61 9.27
CA GLN A 19 9.25 -15.66 8.25
C GLN A 19 7.87 -15.99 7.68
N LEU A 20 7.62 -17.27 7.38
CA LEU A 20 6.34 -17.72 6.82
C LEU A 20 5.18 -17.53 7.83
N LEU A 21 5.39 -17.86 9.11
CA LEU A 21 4.41 -17.62 10.17
C LEU A 21 4.10 -16.13 10.36
N VAL A 22 5.14 -15.29 10.37
CA VAL A 22 4.99 -13.84 10.50
C VAL A 22 4.26 -13.28 9.27
N GLN A 23 4.59 -13.75 8.07
CA GLN A 23 3.92 -13.35 6.84
C GLN A 23 2.42 -13.71 6.88
N ALA A 24 2.10 -14.95 7.25
CA ALA A 24 0.74 -15.47 7.26
C ALA A 24 -0.14 -14.87 8.37
N LEU A 25 0.42 -14.58 9.54
CA LEU A 25 -0.36 -14.15 10.71
C LEU A 25 -0.33 -12.64 10.97
N VAL A 26 0.74 -11.95 10.57
CA VAL A 26 0.94 -10.53 10.85
C VAL A 26 0.89 -9.71 9.57
N ILE A 27 1.75 -10.02 8.59
CA ILE A 27 1.86 -9.19 7.38
C ILE A 27 0.59 -9.28 6.55
N SER A 28 -0.04 -10.45 6.40
CA SER A 28 -1.32 -10.62 5.69
C SER A 28 -2.43 -9.71 6.24
N ARG A 29 -2.51 -9.57 7.57
CA ARG A 29 -3.49 -8.72 8.26
C ARG A 29 -3.19 -7.24 8.08
N LEU A 30 -1.92 -6.86 8.13
CA LEU A 30 -1.49 -5.50 7.79
C LEU A 30 -1.85 -5.19 6.33
N ASP A 31 -1.59 -6.14 5.44
CA ASP A 31 -1.81 -6.00 4.00
C ASP A 31 -3.29 -5.97 3.59
N TYR A 32 -4.18 -6.57 4.37
CA TYR A 32 -5.63 -6.56 4.11
C TYR A 32 -6.25 -5.17 4.29
N CYS A 33 -5.85 -4.42 5.32
CA CYS A 33 -6.48 -3.13 5.65
C CYS A 33 -5.86 -1.92 4.93
N ASN A 34 -4.76 -2.09 4.20
CA ASN A 34 -3.89 -1.00 3.75
C ASN A 34 -4.54 0.05 2.83
N ALA A 35 -5.53 -0.31 2.00
CA ALA A 35 -6.19 0.66 1.11
C ALA A 35 -7.03 1.70 1.88
N LEU A 36 -7.64 1.30 3.00
CA LEU A 36 -8.40 2.19 3.88
C LEU A 36 -7.50 3.11 4.72
N LEU A 37 -6.22 2.77 4.85
CA LEU A 37 -5.26 3.55 5.64
C LEU A 37 -4.64 4.73 4.87
N ALA A 38 -4.82 4.81 3.55
CA ALA A 38 -4.18 5.82 2.70
C ALA A 38 -4.49 7.26 3.10
N SER A 39 -5.63 7.46 3.77
CA SER A 39 -6.17 8.76 4.17
C SER A 39 -6.13 8.99 5.68
N LEU A 40 -5.54 8.04 6.43
CA LEU A 40 -5.44 8.15 7.89
C LEU A 40 -4.20 8.95 8.32
N PRO A 41 -4.28 9.69 9.44
CA PRO A 41 -3.15 10.44 9.96
C PRO A 41 -1.99 9.53 10.41
N SER A 42 -0.77 10.06 10.35
CA SER A 42 0.48 9.33 10.66
C SER A 42 0.52 8.71 12.06
N CYS A 43 -0.28 9.23 13.01
CA CYS A 43 -0.43 8.66 14.34
C CYS A 43 -1.01 7.23 14.32
N THR A 44 -1.86 6.90 13.35
CA THR A 44 -2.44 5.55 13.18
C THR A 44 -1.46 4.61 12.46
N ILE A 45 -0.58 5.14 11.62
CA ILE A 45 0.44 4.36 10.89
C ILE A 45 1.60 3.96 11.81
N LYS A 46 1.96 4.81 12.78
CA LYS A 46 3.10 4.57 13.68
C LYS A 46 3.02 3.24 14.45
N PRO A 47 1.88 2.86 15.08
CA PRO A 47 1.73 1.53 15.69
C PRO A 47 1.95 0.37 14.72
N LEU A 48 1.46 0.49 13.48
CA LEU A 48 1.63 -0.53 12.45
C LEU A 48 3.10 -0.71 12.08
N GLN A 49 3.84 0.40 11.95
CA GLN A 49 5.29 0.36 11.72
C GLN A 49 6.02 -0.29 12.89
N MET A 50 5.60 -0.03 14.13
CA MET A 50 6.19 -0.67 15.31
C MET A 50 5.96 -2.19 15.31
N ILE A 51 4.78 -2.65 14.88
CA ILE A 51 4.48 -4.08 14.73
C ILE A 51 5.37 -4.70 13.65
N GLN A 52 5.50 -4.06 12.49
CA GLN A 52 6.39 -4.55 11.42
C GLN A 52 7.86 -4.61 11.86
N ASN A 53 8.32 -3.59 12.59
CA ASN A 53 9.68 -3.54 13.13
C ASN A 53 9.93 -4.69 14.13
N ALA A 54 8.97 -4.95 15.02
CA ALA A 54 9.05 -6.07 15.95
C ALA A 54 9.02 -7.42 15.23
N ALA A 55 8.24 -7.52 14.15
CA ALA A 55 8.15 -8.72 13.31
C ALA A 55 9.48 -9.01 12.60
N ALA A 56 10.12 -8.02 11.99
CA ALA A 56 11.42 -8.19 11.33
C ALA A 56 12.51 -8.65 12.30
N ARG A 57 12.55 -8.03 13.50
CA ARG A 57 13.48 -8.44 14.56
C ARG A 57 13.23 -9.88 15.02
N LEU A 58 11.96 -10.31 15.07
CA LEU A 58 11.62 -11.67 15.46
C LEU A 58 12.06 -12.71 14.41
N VAL A 59 11.91 -12.39 13.12
CA VAL A 59 12.35 -13.28 12.03
C VAL A 59 13.87 -13.48 12.09
N LEU A 60 14.62 -12.38 12.09
CA LEU A 60 16.09 -12.41 12.09
C LEU A 60 16.72 -12.65 13.48
N ASN A 61 15.90 -12.88 14.51
CA ASN A 61 16.33 -13.11 15.89
C ASN A 61 17.24 -11.99 16.47
N GLU A 62 16.94 -10.75 16.10
CA GLU A 62 17.69 -9.57 16.51
C GLU A 62 17.16 -8.97 17.83
N PRO A 63 18.01 -8.29 18.62
CA PRO A 63 17.61 -7.67 19.87
C PRO A 63 16.55 -6.58 19.65
N LYS A 64 15.77 -6.28 20.70
CA LYS A 64 14.65 -5.31 20.65
C LYS A 64 15.06 -3.92 20.15
N ARG A 65 16.32 -3.53 20.36
CA ARG A 65 16.88 -2.22 19.99
C ARG A 65 17.67 -2.25 18.68
N ALA A 66 17.76 -3.39 17.99
CA ALA A 66 18.44 -3.48 16.70
C ALA A 66 17.88 -2.48 15.68
N HIS A 67 18.76 -1.94 14.86
CA HIS A 67 18.40 -1.02 13.79
C HIS A 67 17.58 -1.75 12.74
N VAL A 68 16.42 -1.20 12.38
CA VAL A 68 15.42 -1.92 11.55
C VAL A 68 15.67 -1.80 10.06
N THR A 69 16.34 -0.75 9.61
CA THR A 69 16.64 -0.52 8.20
C THR A 69 17.40 -1.68 7.53
N PRO A 70 18.52 -2.20 8.09
CA PRO A 70 19.20 -3.34 7.49
C PRO A 70 18.32 -4.59 7.48
N LEU A 71 17.49 -4.80 8.51
CA LEU A 71 16.57 -5.94 8.58
C LEU A 71 15.56 -5.93 7.44
N PHE A 72 15.03 -4.75 7.11
CA PHE A 72 14.09 -4.60 6.00
C PHE A 72 14.77 -4.84 4.65
N ILE A 73 16.04 -4.46 4.49
CA ILE A 73 16.79 -4.74 3.27
C ILE A 73 17.01 -6.25 3.13
N THR A 74 17.49 -6.92 4.18
CA THR A 74 17.71 -8.37 4.20
C THR A 74 16.43 -9.16 3.92
N LEU A 75 15.29 -8.72 4.49
CA LEU A 75 14.00 -9.36 4.29
C LEU A 75 13.29 -8.94 3.00
N HIS A 76 13.83 -7.97 2.25
CA HIS A 76 13.17 -7.30 1.13
C HIS A 76 11.78 -6.72 1.48
N TRP A 77 11.64 -6.16 2.68
CA TRP A 77 10.38 -5.60 3.16
C TRP A 77 10.30 -4.09 2.97
N LEU A 78 9.20 -3.64 2.37
CA LEU A 78 8.84 -2.22 2.34
C LEU A 78 8.30 -1.75 3.69
N PRO A 79 8.66 -0.55 4.18
CA PRO A 79 8.00 0.10 5.32
C PRO A 79 6.47 0.25 5.11
N ILE A 80 5.69 0.30 6.19
CA ILE A 80 4.21 0.35 6.11
C ILE A 80 3.72 1.53 5.27
N ALA A 81 4.29 2.73 5.44
CA ALA A 81 3.90 3.90 4.66
C ALA A 81 4.10 3.68 3.15
N ALA A 82 5.22 3.06 2.76
CA ALA A 82 5.51 2.74 1.36
C ALA A 82 4.56 1.65 0.82
N ARG A 83 4.22 0.63 1.64
CA ARG A 83 3.24 -0.41 1.29
C ARG A 83 1.85 0.16 1.06
N ILE A 84 1.40 1.06 1.94
CA ILE A 84 0.10 1.74 1.80
C ILE A 84 0.09 2.52 0.49
N LYS A 85 1.11 3.34 0.21
CA LYS A 85 1.21 4.10 -1.05
C LYS A 85 1.19 3.18 -2.27
N PHE A 86 2.02 2.13 -2.28
CA PHE A 86 2.08 1.17 -3.38
C PHE A 86 0.74 0.48 -3.65
N LYS A 87 0.09 -0.08 -2.63
CA LYS A 87 -1.21 -0.75 -2.79
C LYS A 87 -2.30 0.20 -3.25
N THR A 88 -2.28 1.43 -2.75
CA THR A 88 -3.24 2.47 -3.12
C THR A 88 -3.08 2.87 -4.59
N LEU A 89 -1.83 3.03 -5.05
CA LEU A 89 -1.53 3.27 -6.46
C LEU A 89 -1.92 2.08 -7.35
N MET A 90 -1.78 0.85 -6.85
CA MET A 90 -2.22 -0.34 -7.58
C MET A 90 -3.74 -0.42 -7.70
N LEU A 91 -4.48 0.06 -6.70
CA LEU A 91 -5.93 0.23 -6.77
C LEU A 91 -6.32 1.30 -7.80
N ALA A 92 -5.63 2.44 -7.79
CA ALA A 92 -5.79 3.52 -8.77
C ALA A 92 -5.53 3.04 -10.20
N TYR A 93 -4.50 2.20 -10.41
CA TYR A 93 -4.23 1.56 -11.69
C TYR A 93 -5.41 0.70 -12.15
N ARG A 94 -5.92 -0.20 -11.30
CA ARG A 94 -7.07 -1.05 -11.63
C ARG A 94 -8.32 -0.25 -11.97
N THR A 95 -8.56 0.87 -11.27
CA THR A 95 -9.65 1.79 -11.62
C THR A 95 -9.40 2.49 -12.94
N ALA A 96 -8.16 2.91 -13.22
CA ALA A 96 -7.83 3.59 -14.47
C ALA A 96 -7.85 2.66 -15.69
N THR A 97 -7.64 1.34 -15.51
CA THR A 97 -7.71 0.33 -16.57
C THR A 97 -9.09 -0.31 -16.73
N GLY A 98 -10.08 0.06 -15.91
CA GLY A 98 -11.43 -0.50 -16.01
C GLY A 98 -11.62 -1.90 -15.39
N SER A 99 -10.63 -2.41 -14.65
CA SER A 99 -10.67 -3.75 -14.04
C SER A 99 -11.16 -3.72 -12.58
N ALA A 100 -11.61 -2.57 -12.09
CA ALA A 100 -12.08 -2.37 -10.73
C ALA A 100 -13.61 -2.45 -10.63
N PRO A 101 -14.17 -2.84 -9.48
CA PRO A 101 -15.59 -2.74 -9.21
C PRO A 101 -16.15 -1.32 -9.36
N ALA A 102 -17.44 -1.20 -9.73
CA ALA A 102 -18.11 0.07 -10.01
C ALA A 102 -18.00 1.11 -8.86
N TYR A 103 -18.04 0.66 -7.60
CA TYR A 103 -17.93 1.56 -6.44
C TYR A 103 -16.57 2.29 -6.37
N LEU A 104 -15.50 1.67 -6.88
CA LEU A 104 -14.19 2.31 -6.94
C LEU A 104 -14.09 3.31 -8.09
N HIS A 105 -14.77 3.06 -9.21
CA HIS A 105 -14.88 4.04 -10.30
C HIS A 105 -15.59 5.31 -9.86
N SER A 106 -16.64 5.20 -9.02
CA SER A 106 -17.28 6.39 -8.44
C SER A 106 -16.38 7.13 -7.46
N LEU A 107 -15.45 6.43 -6.79
CA LEU A 107 -14.55 7.03 -5.82
C LEU A 107 -13.30 7.67 -6.45
N LEU A 108 -12.86 7.13 -7.59
CA LEU A 108 -11.70 7.59 -8.37
C LEU A 108 -12.13 7.83 -9.83
N PRO A 109 -12.82 8.95 -10.11
CA PRO A 109 -13.28 9.25 -11.45
C PRO A 109 -12.11 9.50 -12.42
N ILE A 110 -12.18 8.84 -13.58
CA ILE A 110 -11.20 8.98 -14.66
C ILE A 110 -11.40 10.35 -15.32
N TYR A 111 -10.29 11.03 -15.62
CA TYR A 111 -10.33 12.28 -16.34
C TYR A 111 -10.65 12.04 -17.83
N THR A 112 -11.85 12.45 -18.25
CA THR A 112 -12.27 12.47 -19.65
C THR A 112 -12.30 13.92 -20.15
N PRO A 113 -11.33 14.35 -20.99
CA PRO A 113 -11.36 15.71 -21.54
C PRO A 113 -12.51 15.87 -22.55
N SER A 114 -13.12 17.05 -22.58
CA SER A 114 -14.21 17.39 -23.53
C SER A 114 -13.74 17.53 -24.98
N ARG A 115 -12.43 17.65 -25.20
CA ARG A 115 -11.77 17.68 -26.51
C ARG A 115 -10.68 16.61 -26.55
N THR A 116 -10.41 16.03 -27.72
CA THR A 116 -9.33 15.06 -27.93
C THR A 116 -7.97 15.74 -27.75
N LEU A 117 -7.43 15.66 -26.54
CA LEU A 117 -6.11 16.16 -26.16
C LEU A 117 -5.13 15.00 -25.96
N ARG A 118 -3.82 15.26 -26.09
CA ARG A 118 -2.77 14.26 -25.82
C ARG A 118 -2.82 13.72 -24.37
N SER A 119 -3.38 14.50 -23.44
CA SER A 119 -3.61 14.09 -22.05
C SER A 119 -4.74 13.06 -21.89
N ALA A 120 -5.60 12.87 -22.91
CA ALA A 120 -6.66 11.87 -22.89
C ALA A 120 -6.11 10.44 -22.82
N SER A 121 -4.93 10.20 -23.41
CA SER A 121 -4.25 8.89 -23.40
C SER A 121 -3.35 8.66 -22.16
N GLU A 122 -3.37 9.54 -21.16
CA GLU A 122 -2.47 9.46 -20.01
C GLU A 122 -3.11 8.83 -18.75
N ARG A 123 -4.34 8.32 -18.86
CA ARG A 123 -5.08 7.63 -17.78
C ARG A 123 -5.10 8.43 -16.46
N ARG A 124 -5.30 9.74 -16.52
CA ARG A 124 -5.30 10.62 -15.34
C ARG A 124 -6.59 10.44 -14.51
N LEU A 125 -6.49 10.71 -13.21
CA LEU A 125 -7.64 10.75 -12.30
C LEU A 125 -8.01 12.20 -11.96
N ILE A 126 -9.30 12.47 -11.75
CA ILE A 126 -9.76 13.80 -11.36
C ILE A 126 -9.41 14.03 -9.88
N VAL A 127 -8.74 15.15 -9.60
CA VAL A 127 -8.52 15.63 -8.23
C VAL A 127 -9.69 16.56 -7.87
N PRO A 128 -10.48 16.29 -6.81
CA PRO A 128 -11.53 17.19 -6.33
C PRO A 128 -10.98 18.59 -6.02
N SER A 129 -11.80 19.63 -6.18
CA SER A 129 -11.37 21.02 -5.99
C SER A 129 -11.04 21.34 -4.52
N GLN A 130 -9.95 22.10 -4.29
CA GLN A 130 -9.54 22.56 -2.95
C GLN A 130 -10.51 23.55 -2.27
N ARG A 131 -11.59 23.96 -2.95
CA ARG A 131 -12.66 24.75 -2.32
C ARG A 131 -13.37 23.97 -1.22
N ASP A 132 -13.22 22.64 -1.23
CA ASP A 132 -13.70 21.76 -0.20
C ASP A 132 -12.68 21.67 0.97
N THR A 133 -13.22 21.74 2.18
CA THR A 133 -12.58 21.88 3.49
C THR A 133 -11.25 21.12 3.66
N LYS A 134 -10.34 21.59 4.55
CA LYS A 134 -9.10 20.86 4.96
C LYS A 134 -9.30 19.38 5.33
N SER A 135 -10.52 18.97 5.66
CA SER A 135 -10.89 17.57 5.89
C SER A 135 -10.87 16.72 4.61
N LEU A 136 -11.24 17.30 3.47
CA LEU A 136 -11.31 16.61 2.18
C LEU A 136 -9.92 16.34 1.59
N SER A 137 -8.91 17.17 1.89
CA SER A 137 -7.54 16.91 1.43
C SER A 137 -6.91 15.63 2.02
N ARG A 138 -7.55 15.09 3.07
CA ARG A 138 -7.19 13.84 3.73
C ARG A 138 -8.12 12.70 3.38
N THR A 139 -8.97 12.81 2.35
CA THR A 139 -9.80 11.69 1.89
C THR A 139 -9.09 10.89 0.82
N PHE A 140 -9.47 9.62 0.72
CA PHE A 140 -9.00 8.71 -0.32
C PHE A 140 -9.19 9.31 -1.72
N SER A 141 -10.36 9.89 -1.99
CA SER A 141 -10.69 10.50 -3.28
C SER A 141 -9.86 11.75 -3.64
N TYR A 142 -9.15 12.36 -2.69
CA TYR A 142 -8.26 13.49 -2.96
C TYR A 142 -6.79 13.06 -3.03
N THR A 143 -6.31 12.32 -2.02
CA THR A 143 -4.89 11.97 -1.90
C THR A 143 -4.43 11.03 -3.02
N VAL A 144 -5.27 10.08 -3.42
CA VAL A 144 -4.91 9.04 -4.38
C VAL A 144 -4.78 9.56 -5.80
N PRO A 145 -5.73 10.37 -6.33
CA PRO A 145 -5.54 11.02 -7.63
C PRO A 145 -4.29 11.89 -7.69
N GLY A 146 -3.93 12.58 -6.59
CA GLY A 146 -2.68 13.34 -6.50
C GLY A 146 -1.46 12.46 -6.72
N TRP A 147 -1.29 11.41 -5.90
CA TRP A 147 -0.16 10.48 -6.05
C TRP A 147 -0.12 9.78 -7.41
N TRP A 148 -1.26 9.46 -7.99
CA TRP A 148 -1.36 8.84 -9.31
C TRP A 148 -0.95 9.81 -10.42
N ASN A 149 -1.38 11.06 -10.34
CA ASN A 149 -1.07 12.09 -11.33
C ASN A 149 0.41 12.53 -11.28
N ASP A 150 1.07 12.37 -10.13
CA ASP A 150 2.52 12.58 -9.98
C ASP A 150 3.37 11.48 -10.63
N LEU A 151 2.78 10.32 -10.99
CA LEU A 151 3.53 9.25 -11.65
C LEU A 151 3.88 9.60 -13.11
N PRO A 152 5.06 9.18 -13.60
CA PRO A 152 5.42 9.27 -15.01
C PRO A 152 4.38 8.58 -15.91
N THR A 153 4.09 9.19 -17.06
CA THR A 153 3.17 8.67 -18.07
C THR A 153 3.52 7.25 -18.51
N ALA A 154 4.81 6.95 -18.65
CA ALA A 154 5.29 5.61 -18.98
C ALA A 154 4.75 4.55 -18.01
N ILE A 155 4.76 4.83 -16.69
CA ILE A 155 4.30 3.91 -15.65
C ILE A 155 2.76 3.76 -15.67
N ARG A 156 2.03 4.85 -15.91
CA ARG A 156 0.55 4.81 -15.98
C ARG A 156 0.04 4.02 -17.19
N ASN A 157 0.79 4.04 -18.29
CA ASN A 157 0.42 3.40 -19.54
C ASN A 157 0.98 1.99 -19.69
N VAL A 158 1.73 1.47 -18.70
CA VAL A 158 2.12 0.06 -18.69
C VAL A 158 0.86 -0.80 -18.68
N ASN A 159 0.79 -1.74 -19.61
CA ASN A 159 -0.18 -2.83 -19.55
C ASN A 159 0.45 -3.93 -18.69
N PHE A 160 0.17 -3.89 -17.39
CA PHE A 160 0.46 -5.02 -16.53
C PHE A 160 -0.58 -6.09 -16.85
N CYS A 161 -0.19 -7.10 -17.62
CA CYS A 161 -0.97 -8.32 -17.78
C CYS A 161 -0.96 -9.09 -16.45
N PHE A 162 -1.74 -8.64 -15.46
CA PHE A 162 -2.08 -9.46 -14.31
C PHE A 162 -3.26 -10.35 -14.72
N GLY A 163 -2.93 -11.49 -15.34
CA GLY A 163 -3.78 -12.68 -15.51
C GLY A 163 -5.25 -12.44 -15.81
N ALA A 164 -5.58 -12.29 -17.09
CA ALA A 164 -6.90 -12.67 -17.61
C ALA A 164 -6.79 -14.13 -18.10
N ASP A 165 -6.63 -15.07 -17.16
CA ASP A 165 -6.82 -16.50 -17.41
C ASP A 165 -7.89 -17.00 -16.44
N HIS A 166 -9.14 -16.83 -16.83
CA HIS A 166 -10.28 -17.66 -16.43
C HIS A 166 -11.27 -17.74 -17.59
#